data_AF-A0A842XZX7-F1
#
_entry.id   AF-A0A842XZX7-F1
#
_cell.length_a   1.000
_cell.length_b   1.000
_cell.length_c   1.000
_cell.angle_alpha   90.00
_cell.angle_beta   90.00
_cell.angle_gamma   90.00
#
_symmetry.space_group_name_H-M   'P 1'
#
loop_
_entity.id
_entity.type
_entity.pdbx_description
1 polymer ?
#
loop_
_entity_poly.entity_id
_entity_poly.type
_entity_poly.pdbx_seq_one_letter_code
_entity_poly.pdbx_strand_id
1 'polypeptide(L)'
;MIRSRNFRNESTVKRTIRALSSNNKTVRRDAAKSISILSKKGIYDRAAVKPLVGLLSDADKRVCHNAAFALGDLADCDVFDKSAISQLMRLASSRDDIVRWSAVFALRAYAKKGIFQPETVQLFESLLFDANKRVRYNSAFALGYLARSSVVLDGSTIYSLITLLSDRNSIVRGSAVFALECFAKEDVYDVSSVKPLMSLLTDSNVHVRRNAARALNVLKEKGVMMDVGNNNVTQINNIHYGDKIGTQVKDSVVQRSNIGADTKRKCPDCGKEAVDNDKFCNECGVKLE
;
A
#
# COMPACT_ATOMS: atom_id res chain seq x y z
N MET A 1 -7.12 -43.11 16.57
CA MET A 1 -6.63 -41.85 17.17
C MET A 1 -6.86 -40.59 16.30
N ILE A 2 -6.71 -40.66 14.97
CA ILE A 2 -6.86 -39.49 14.07
C ILE A 2 -8.32 -38.98 13.99
N ARG A 3 -9.30 -39.87 13.81
CA ARG A 3 -10.74 -39.51 13.77
C ARG A 3 -11.25 -38.84 15.06
N SER A 4 -10.83 -39.33 16.23
CA SER A 4 -11.22 -38.75 17.53
C SER A 4 -10.60 -37.37 17.77
N ARG A 5 -9.39 -37.14 17.24
CA ARG A 5 -8.71 -35.83 17.32
C ARG A 5 -9.38 -34.80 16.41
N ASN A 6 -9.77 -35.19 15.19
CA ASN A 6 -10.51 -34.32 14.26
C ASN A 6 -11.90 -33.94 14.81
N PHE A 7 -12.64 -34.90 15.37
CA PHE A 7 -13.96 -34.65 15.97
C PHE A 7 -13.89 -33.73 17.21
N ARG A 8 -12.88 -33.90 18.08
CA ARG A 8 -12.66 -33.01 19.23
C ARG A 8 -12.30 -31.59 18.79
N ASN A 9 -11.52 -31.45 17.72
CA ASN A 9 -11.18 -30.13 17.19
C ASN A 9 -12.41 -29.43 16.59
N GLU A 10 -13.24 -30.14 15.82
CA GLU A 10 -14.46 -29.58 15.22
C GLU A 10 -15.47 -29.12 16.29
N SER A 11 -15.70 -29.93 17.32
CA SER A 11 -16.60 -29.56 18.43
C SER A 11 -16.05 -28.41 19.28
N THR A 12 -14.72 -28.30 19.42
CA THR A 12 -14.05 -27.18 20.09
C THR A 12 -14.25 -25.89 19.30
N VAL A 13 -13.97 -25.91 17.99
CA VAL A 13 -14.13 -24.72 17.13
C VAL A 13 -15.57 -24.21 17.14
N LYS A 14 -16.57 -25.09 17.00
CA LYS A 14 -17.98 -24.72 17.06
C LYS A 14 -18.37 -24.10 18.41
N ARG A 15 -17.83 -24.59 19.53
CA ARG A 15 -18.04 -23.99 20.86
C ARG A 15 -17.38 -22.60 20.95
N THR A 16 -16.16 -22.45 20.47
CA THR A 16 -15.46 -21.16 20.47
C THR A 16 -16.18 -20.12 19.61
N ILE A 17 -16.70 -20.50 18.45
CA ILE A 17 -17.49 -19.60 17.60
C ILE A 17 -18.75 -19.12 18.31
N ARG A 18 -19.50 -20.01 18.99
CA ARG A 18 -20.67 -19.62 19.80
C ARG A 18 -20.30 -18.65 20.93
N ALA A 19 -19.13 -18.82 21.54
CA ALA A 19 -18.66 -17.96 22.64
C ALA A 19 -18.37 -16.51 22.19
N LEU A 20 -18.19 -16.25 20.89
CA LEU A 20 -18.07 -14.89 20.35
C LEU A 20 -19.33 -14.05 20.59
N SER A 21 -20.50 -14.68 20.73
CA SER A 21 -21.77 -14.00 21.00
C SER A 21 -22.10 -13.91 22.50
N SER A 22 -21.16 -14.21 23.40
CA SER A 22 -21.40 -14.15 24.84
C SER A 22 -21.70 -12.72 25.32
N ASN A 23 -22.60 -12.56 26.28
CA ASN A 23 -22.82 -11.27 26.96
C ASN A 23 -21.60 -10.84 27.80
N ASN A 24 -20.71 -11.78 28.17
CA ASN A 24 -19.50 -11.48 28.92
C ASN A 24 -18.36 -11.11 27.98
N LYS A 25 -17.88 -9.87 28.07
CA LYS A 25 -16.76 -9.34 27.26
C LYS A 25 -15.47 -10.16 27.38
N THR A 26 -15.18 -10.74 28.55
CA THR A 26 -14.01 -11.61 28.76
C THR A 26 -14.14 -12.88 27.92
N VAL A 27 -15.34 -13.47 27.89
CA VAL A 27 -15.61 -14.67 27.08
C VAL A 27 -15.48 -14.35 25.59
N ARG A 28 -16.05 -13.24 25.10
CA ARG A 28 -15.90 -12.82 23.71
C ARG A 28 -14.44 -12.59 23.33
N ARG A 29 -13.70 -11.87 24.17
CA ARG A 29 -12.28 -11.58 24.01
C ARG A 29 -11.45 -12.86 23.90
N ASP A 30 -11.67 -13.81 24.82
CA ASP A 30 -10.91 -15.05 24.89
C ASP A 30 -11.30 -16.01 23.77
N ALA A 31 -12.56 -15.99 23.33
CA ALA A 31 -13.02 -16.70 22.15
C ALA A 31 -12.32 -16.19 20.87
N ALA A 32 -12.29 -14.88 20.64
CA ALA A 32 -11.59 -14.29 19.49
C ALA A 32 -10.09 -14.62 19.50
N LYS A 33 -9.43 -14.50 20.66
CA LYS A 33 -8.03 -14.91 20.83
C LYS A 33 -7.81 -16.39 20.54
N SER A 34 -8.72 -17.25 21.00
CA SER A 34 -8.64 -18.68 20.78
C SER A 34 -8.75 -19.03 19.30
N ILE A 35 -9.61 -18.35 18.54
CA ILE A 35 -9.72 -18.55 17.09
C ILE A 35 -8.42 -18.20 16.38
N SER A 36 -7.78 -17.07 16.73
CA SER A 36 -6.45 -16.69 16.23
C SER A 36 -5.37 -17.77 16.52
N ILE A 37 -5.36 -18.34 17.72
CA ILE A 37 -4.40 -19.40 18.09
C ILE A 37 -4.68 -20.70 17.33
N LEU A 38 -5.96 -21.05 17.17
CA LEU A 38 -6.38 -22.26 16.47
C LEU A 38 -6.11 -22.18 14.97
N SER A 39 -6.34 -21.03 14.32
CA SER A 39 -6.09 -20.86 12.89
C SER A 39 -4.61 -21.05 12.54
N LYS A 40 -3.70 -20.51 13.37
CA LYS A 40 -2.25 -20.75 13.26
C LYS A 40 -1.83 -22.22 13.37
N LYS A 41 -2.68 -23.07 13.95
CA LYS A 41 -2.49 -24.53 14.03
C LYS A 41 -3.20 -25.29 12.91
N GLY A 42 -3.76 -24.60 11.92
CA GLY A 42 -4.55 -25.20 10.84
C GLY A 42 -5.93 -25.66 11.30
N ILE A 43 -6.43 -25.16 12.44
CA ILE A 43 -7.74 -25.52 12.99
C ILE A 43 -8.64 -24.29 12.91
N TYR A 44 -9.52 -24.24 11.91
CA TYR A 44 -10.39 -23.10 11.68
C TYR A 44 -11.70 -23.51 11.00
N ASP A 45 -12.69 -22.63 11.07
CA ASP A 45 -13.97 -22.78 10.39
C ASP A 45 -14.40 -21.41 9.86
N ARG A 46 -14.84 -21.36 8.59
CA ARG A 46 -15.30 -20.15 7.91
C ARG A 46 -16.47 -19.49 8.65
N ALA A 47 -17.26 -20.26 9.40
CA ALA A 47 -18.34 -19.74 10.24
C ALA A 47 -17.86 -18.75 11.32
N ALA A 48 -16.57 -18.72 11.64
CA ALA A 48 -15.99 -17.74 12.56
C ALA A 48 -15.98 -16.31 12.02
N VAL A 49 -15.92 -16.12 10.69
CA VAL A 49 -15.67 -14.80 10.08
C VAL A 49 -16.78 -13.80 10.42
N LYS A 50 -18.04 -14.14 10.17
CA LYS A 50 -19.17 -13.21 10.37
C LYS A 50 -19.33 -12.76 11.83
N PRO A 51 -19.28 -13.64 12.85
CA PRO A 51 -19.26 -13.22 14.25
C PRO A 51 -18.05 -12.33 14.60
N LEU A 52 -16.85 -12.66 14.11
CA LEU A 52 -15.66 -11.83 14.34
C LEU A 52 -15.79 -10.44 13.71
N VAL A 53 -16.36 -10.33 12.52
CA VAL A 53 -16.68 -9.03 11.90
C VAL A 53 -17.62 -8.23 12.81
N GLY A 54 -18.66 -8.85 13.38
CA GLY A 54 -19.53 -8.18 14.36
C GLY A 54 -18.80 -7.63 15.58
N LEU A 55 -17.76 -8.32 16.06
CA LEU A 55 -16.94 -7.90 17.21
C LEU A 55 -15.97 -6.75 16.91
N LEU A 56 -15.78 -6.36 15.64
CA LEU A 56 -14.99 -5.17 15.30
C LEU A 56 -15.61 -3.88 15.86
N SER A 57 -16.91 -3.88 16.12
CA SER A 57 -17.65 -2.74 16.71
C SER A 57 -17.99 -2.96 18.19
N ASP A 58 -17.32 -3.89 18.88
CA ASP A 58 -17.55 -4.14 20.31
C ASP A 58 -17.23 -2.91 21.17
N ALA A 59 -17.92 -2.77 22.30
CA ALA A 59 -17.63 -1.69 23.26
C ALA A 59 -16.26 -1.86 23.92
N ASP A 60 -15.80 -3.10 24.12
CA ASP A 60 -14.51 -3.39 24.74
C ASP A 60 -13.38 -3.45 23.69
N LYS A 61 -12.39 -2.55 23.82
CA LYS A 61 -11.29 -2.41 22.87
C LYS A 61 -10.42 -3.66 22.75
N ARG A 62 -10.31 -4.48 23.80
CA ARG A 62 -9.58 -5.75 23.73
C ARG A 62 -10.34 -6.80 22.92
N VAL A 63 -11.67 -6.74 22.90
CA VAL A 63 -12.49 -7.58 22.02
C VAL A 63 -12.28 -7.17 20.57
N CYS A 64 -12.37 -5.87 20.25
CA CYS A 64 -12.09 -5.37 18.89
C CYS A 64 -10.69 -5.78 18.41
N HIS A 65 -9.68 -5.60 19.27
CA HIS A 65 -8.30 -5.96 18.99
C HIS A 65 -8.17 -7.44 18.62
N ASN A 66 -8.68 -8.35 19.47
CA ASN A 66 -8.59 -9.78 19.21
C ASN A 66 -9.41 -10.20 18.00
N ALA A 67 -10.56 -9.56 17.75
CA ALA A 67 -11.38 -9.84 16.59
C ALA A 67 -10.65 -9.49 15.28
N ALA A 68 -10.05 -8.30 15.20
CA ALA A 68 -9.24 -7.90 14.05
C ALA A 68 -8.03 -8.83 13.86
N PHE A 69 -7.33 -9.17 14.95
CA PHE A 69 -6.19 -10.09 14.88
C PHE A 69 -6.58 -11.48 14.36
N ALA A 70 -7.70 -12.03 14.85
CA ALA A 70 -8.22 -13.31 14.39
C ALA A 70 -8.65 -13.28 12.92
N LEU A 71 -9.26 -12.19 12.44
CA LEU A 71 -9.58 -12.03 11.02
C LEU A 71 -8.32 -11.98 10.15
N GLY A 72 -7.25 -11.32 10.61
CA GLY A 72 -5.96 -11.33 9.91
C GLY A 72 -5.34 -12.72 9.84
N ASP A 73 -5.31 -13.45 10.95
CA ASP A 73 -4.78 -14.83 10.98
C ASP A 73 -5.63 -15.81 10.16
N LEU A 74 -6.96 -15.63 10.12
CA LEU A 74 -7.84 -16.41 9.25
C LEU A 74 -7.61 -16.09 7.77
N ALA A 75 -7.37 -14.82 7.44
CA ALA A 75 -7.07 -14.42 6.06
C ALA A 75 -5.76 -15.05 5.56
N ASP A 76 -4.73 -15.17 6.41
CA ASP A 76 -3.51 -15.93 6.06
C ASP A 76 -3.80 -17.41 5.75
N CYS A 77 -4.88 -17.97 6.30
CA CYS A 77 -5.38 -19.33 6.03
C CYS A 77 -6.41 -19.42 4.88
N ASP A 78 -6.55 -18.37 4.06
CA ASP A 78 -7.55 -18.27 2.98
C ASP A 78 -9.02 -18.33 3.45
N VAL A 79 -9.24 -17.94 4.71
CA VAL A 79 -10.57 -17.82 5.32
C VAL A 79 -10.88 -16.36 5.60
N PHE A 80 -11.66 -15.75 4.73
CA PHE A 80 -12.00 -14.32 4.81
C PHE A 80 -13.36 -14.04 4.16
N ASP A 81 -13.86 -12.84 4.42
CA ASP A 81 -15.02 -12.22 3.76
C ASP A 81 -14.67 -10.75 3.46
N LYS A 82 -14.87 -10.32 2.20
CA LYS A 82 -14.57 -8.95 1.74
C LYS A 82 -15.38 -7.88 2.49
N SER A 83 -16.56 -8.23 3.00
CA SER A 83 -17.39 -7.33 3.82
C SER A 83 -16.73 -6.87 5.12
N ALA A 84 -15.66 -7.56 5.58
CA ALA A 84 -14.88 -7.15 6.74
C ALA A 84 -14.10 -5.84 6.52
N ILE A 85 -13.72 -5.53 5.27
CA ILE A 85 -12.76 -4.45 4.94
C ILE A 85 -13.25 -3.11 5.48
N SER A 86 -14.49 -2.72 5.19
CA SER A 86 -15.00 -1.39 5.58
C SER A 86 -15.06 -1.23 7.12
N GLN A 87 -15.27 -2.31 7.87
CA GLN A 87 -15.22 -2.27 9.33
C GLN A 87 -13.79 -2.19 9.86
N LEU A 88 -12.88 -2.95 9.27
CA LEU A 88 -11.46 -2.89 9.58
C LEU A 88 -10.87 -1.50 9.26
N MET A 89 -11.29 -0.86 8.17
CA MET A 89 -10.89 0.51 7.84
C MET A 89 -11.33 1.50 8.91
N ARG A 90 -12.58 1.44 9.38
CA ARG A 90 -13.03 2.28 10.50
C ARG A 90 -12.20 2.04 11.77
N LEU A 91 -11.88 0.77 12.05
CA LEU A 91 -11.11 0.39 13.22
C LEU A 91 -9.64 0.85 13.12
N ALA A 92 -9.10 0.92 11.90
CA ALA A 92 -7.78 1.48 11.60
C ALA A 92 -7.70 3.01 11.82
N SER A 93 -8.84 3.71 11.99
CA SER A 93 -8.89 5.12 12.40
C SER A 93 -9.07 5.33 13.92
N SER A 94 -8.99 4.27 14.73
CA SER A 94 -9.15 4.34 16.19
C SER A 94 -8.12 5.25 16.88
N ARG A 95 -8.49 5.93 17.96
CA ARG A 95 -7.51 6.63 18.81
C ARG A 95 -6.62 5.68 19.62
N ASP A 96 -7.15 4.50 19.95
CA ASP A 96 -6.39 3.43 20.60
C ASP A 96 -5.43 2.78 19.60
N ASP A 97 -4.13 2.83 19.91
CA ASP A 97 -3.07 2.35 19.03
C ASP A 97 -3.07 0.82 18.91
N ILE A 98 -3.41 0.09 19.98
CA ILE A 98 -3.57 -1.37 20.02
C ILE A 98 -4.65 -1.82 19.03
N VAL A 99 -5.77 -1.10 19.02
CA VAL A 99 -6.88 -1.34 18.10
C VAL A 99 -6.48 -1.00 16.67
N ARG A 100 -5.89 0.18 16.41
CA ARG A 100 -5.45 0.53 15.04
C ARG A 100 -4.49 -0.49 14.47
N TRP A 101 -3.42 -0.85 15.18
CA TRP A 101 -2.41 -1.74 14.59
C TRP A 101 -2.98 -3.13 14.30
N SER A 102 -3.93 -3.62 15.09
CA SER A 102 -4.60 -4.89 14.82
C SER A 102 -5.50 -4.86 13.58
N ALA A 103 -6.18 -3.74 13.35
CA ALA A 103 -6.97 -3.54 12.14
C ALA A 103 -6.08 -3.48 10.90
N VAL A 104 -4.97 -2.73 10.98
CA VAL A 104 -4.01 -2.59 9.86
C VAL A 104 -3.27 -3.90 9.59
N PHE A 105 -2.98 -4.69 10.63
CA PHE A 105 -2.47 -6.06 10.47
C PHE A 105 -3.44 -6.93 9.65
N ALA A 106 -4.73 -6.89 9.96
CA ALA A 106 -5.75 -7.65 9.23
C ALA A 106 -5.89 -7.15 7.78
N LEU A 107 -5.98 -5.84 7.57
CA LEU A 107 -6.06 -5.24 6.24
C LEU A 107 -4.83 -5.59 5.38
N ARG A 108 -3.62 -5.62 5.97
CA ARG A 108 -2.41 -6.10 5.29
C ARG A 108 -2.51 -7.56 4.89
N ALA A 109 -3.05 -8.43 5.76
CA ALA A 109 -3.23 -9.85 5.46
C ALA A 109 -4.24 -10.04 4.31
N TYR A 110 -5.30 -9.23 4.26
CA TYR A 110 -6.24 -9.19 3.14
C TYR A 110 -5.58 -8.71 1.85
N ALA A 111 -4.80 -7.61 1.90
CA ALA A 111 -4.07 -7.08 0.75
C ALA A 111 -3.07 -8.10 0.18
N LYS A 112 -2.37 -8.85 1.04
CA LYS A 112 -1.48 -9.95 0.63
C LYS A 112 -2.19 -11.04 -0.17
N LYS A 113 -3.50 -11.22 0.03
CA LYS A 113 -4.36 -12.16 -0.72
C LYS A 113 -5.03 -11.51 -1.95
N GLY A 114 -4.69 -10.27 -2.29
CA GLY A 114 -5.30 -9.52 -3.39
C GLY A 114 -6.70 -9.01 -3.07
N ILE A 115 -7.08 -8.94 -1.79
CA ILE A 115 -8.44 -8.59 -1.36
C ILE A 115 -8.40 -7.22 -0.71
N PHE A 116 -8.95 -6.23 -1.41
CA PHE A 116 -8.96 -4.85 -0.93
C PHE A 116 -10.15 -4.07 -1.50
N GLN A 117 -10.31 -2.85 -1.00
CA GLN A 117 -11.16 -1.81 -1.57
C GLN A 117 -10.23 -0.66 -2.01
N PRO A 118 -10.49 0.06 -3.13
CA PRO A 118 -9.61 1.14 -3.59
C PRO A 118 -9.25 2.16 -2.50
N GLU A 119 -10.21 2.47 -1.62
CA GLU A 119 -10.07 3.40 -0.51
C GLU A 119 -9.05 2.94 0.56
N THR A 120 -8.67 1.66 0.56
CA THR A 120 -7.61 1.15 1.45
C THR A 120 -6.23 1.72 1.10
N VAL A 121 -6.00 2.14 -0.14
CA VAL A 121 -4.72 2.75 -0.55
C VAL A 121 -4.49 4.06 0.21
N GLN A 122 -5.44 4.99 0.15
CA GLN A 122 -5.37 6.28 0.85
C GLN A 122 -5.27 6.11 2.37
N LEU A 123 -5.99 5.13 2.92
CA LEU A 123 -5.85 4.77 4.32
C LEU A 123 -4.41 4.35 4.63
N PHE A 124 -3.82 3.44 3.85
CA PHE A 124 -2.45 3.00 4.09
C PHE A 124 -1.44 4.13 3.92
N GLU A 125 -1.55 4.96 2.89
CA GLU A 125 -0.72 6.15 2.69
C GLU A 125 -0.70 7.05 3.95
N SER A 126 -1.89 7.38 4.49
CA SER A 126 -1.97 8.18 5.72
C SER A 126 -1.30 7.51 6.93
N LEU A 127 -1.41 6.19 7.03
CA LEU A 127 -0.90 5.39 8.14
C LEU A 127 0.61 5.13 8.06
N LEU A 128 1.28 5.50 6.97
CA LEU A 128 2.74 5.48 6.89
C LEU A 128 3.39 6.44 7.90
N PHE A 129 2.66 7.47 8.36
CA PHE A 129 3.14 8.47 9.31
C PHE A 129 2.59 8.29 10.73
N ASP A 130 1.98 7.14 11.01
CA ASP A 130 1.40 6.85 12.32
C ASP A 130 2.45 6.82 13.43
N ALA A 131 2.11 7.31 14.63
CA ALA A 131 3.03 7.33 15.78
C ALA A 131 3.50 5.91 16.18
N ASN A 132 2.64 4.90 16.03
CA ASN A 132 2.93 3.51 16.33
C ASN A 132 3.63 2.83 15.15
N LYS A 133 4.89 2.41 15.38
CA LYS A 133 5.70 1.69 14.40
C LYS A 133 5.02 0.45 13.80
N ARG A 134 4.14 -0.23 14.55
CA ARG A 134 3.39 -1.39 14.07
C ARG A 134 2.36 -1.03 13.02
N VAL A 135 1.75 0.15 13.14
CA VAL A 135 0.86 0.66 12.11
C VAL A 135 1.66 0.98 10.85
N ARG A 136 2.76 1.75 10.99
CA ARG A 136 3.62 2.14 9.87
C ARG A 136 4.12 0.95 9.05
N TYR A 137 4.76 -0.04 9.69
CA TYR A 137 5.31 -1.16 8.92
C TYR A 137 4.22 -2.04 8.31
N ASN A 138 3.07 -2.22 8.96
CA ASN A 138 1.99 -3.00 8.36
C ASN A 138 1.40 -2.28 7.14
N SER A 139 1.33 -0.95 7.22
CA SER A 139 0.88 -0.11 6.11
C SER A 139 1.83 -0.19 4.90
N ALA A 140 3.14 -0.03 5.12
CA ALA A 140 4.14 -0.16 4.06
C ALA A 140 4.12 -1.57 3.42
N PHE A 141 4.02 -2.63 4.22
CA PHE A 141 3.85 -3.98 3.66
C PHE A 141 2.56 -4.11 2.83
N ALA A 142 1.45 -3.53 3.28
CA ALA A 142 0.18 -3.59 2.56
C ALA A 142 0.29 -2.90 1.19
N LEU A 143 0.85 -1.69 1.14
CA LEU A 143 1.11 -0.99 -0.13
C LEU A 143 2.01 -1.81 -1.07
N GLY A 144 3.04 -2.47 -0.55
CA GLY A 144 3.87 -3.38 -1.35
C GLY A 144 3.11 -4.61 -1.90
N TYR A 145 2.10 -5.13 -1.19
CA TYR A 145 1.23 -6.19 -1.72
C TYR A 145 0.25 -5.65 -2.76
N LEU A 146 -0.28 -4.44 -2.56
CA LEU A 146 -1.20 -3.80 -3.50
C LEU A 146 -0.51 -3.40 -4.82
N ALA A 147 0.76 -2.99 -4.77
CA ALA A 147 1.55 -2.73 -5.98
C ALA A 147 1.54 -3.95 -6.92
N ARG A 148 1.78 -5.16 -6.38
CA ARG A 148 1.74 -6.41 -7.15
C ARG A 148 0.36 -6.80 -7.69
N SER A 149 -0.71 -6.12 -7.25
CA SER A 149 -2.09 -6.42 -7.64
C SER A 149 -2.59 -5.49 -8.75
N SER A 150 -1.68 -4.81 -9.46
CA SER A 150 -1.98 -3.86 -10.55
C SER A 150 -2.92 -2.73 -10.14
N VAL A 151 -2.85 -2.33 -8.87
CA VAL A 151 -3.56 -1.15 -8.38
C VAL A 151 -2.86 0.10 -8.90
N VAL A 152 -3.62 1.08 -9.40
CA VAL A 152 -3.08 2.41 -9.72
C VAL A 152 -2.71 3.08 -8.40
N LEU A 153 -1.41 3.24 -8.18
CA LEU A 153 -0.86 3.90 -7.00
C LEU A 153 -0.31 5.25 -7.45
N ASP A 154 -0.67 6.30 -6.71
CA ASP A 154 -0.13 7.63 -6.95
C ASP A 154 1.36 7.62 -6.58
N GLY A 155 2.17 8.29 -7.39
CA GLY A 155 3.60 8.47 -7.18
C GLY A 155 3.92 9.20 -5.88
N SER A 156 2.95 9.93 -5.29
CA SER A 156 3.07 10.47 -3.92
C SER A 156 3.30 9.38 -2.85
N THR A 157 2.83 8.14 -3.08
CA THR A 157 3.17 6.99 -2.22
C THR A 157 4.68 6.75 -2.21
N ILE A 158 5.37 6.88 -3.34
CA ILE A 158 6.81 6.65 -3.44
C ILE A 158 7.57 7.59 -2.49
N TYR A 159 7.25 8.88 -2.49
CA TYR A 159 7.90 9.86 -1.59
C TYR A 159 7.63 9.56 -0.11
N SER A 160 6.41 9.14 0.21
CA SER A 160 6.07 8.71 1.57
C SER A 160 6.92 7.50 1.98
N LEU A 161 7.05 6.50 1.12
CA LEU A 161 7.89 5.33 1.37
C LEU A 161 9.39 5.67 1.46
N ILE A 162 9.89 6.60 0.63
CA ILE A 162 11.27 7.11 0.72
C ILE A 162 11.52 7.74 2.09
N THR A 163 10.57 8.51 2.61
CA THR A 163 10.68 9.10 3.96
C THR A 163 10.85 8.03 5.04
N LEU A 164 10.16 6.90 4.92
CA LEU A 164 10.24 5.79 5.88
C LEU A 164 11.59 5.03 5.83
N LEU A 165 12.41 5.23 4.80
CA LEU A 165 13.77 4.67 4.74
C LEU A 165 14.67 5.23 5.85
N SER A 166 14.34 6.38 6.42
CA SER A 166 15.05 6.97 7.56
C SER A 166 14.36 6.71 8.91
N ASP A 167 13.35 5.83 8.97
CA ASP A 167 12.63 5.54 10.22
C ASP A 167 13.57 4.95 11.29
N ARG A 168 13.38 5.34 12.55
CA ARG A 168 14.17 4.84 13.69
C ARG A 168 14.05 3.32 13.86
N ASN A 169 12.94 2.72 13.45
CA ASN A 169 12.69 1.29 13.55
C ASN A 169 13.10 0.54 12.28
N SER A 170 13.93 -0.48 12.44
CA SER A 170 14.43 -1.28 11.31
C SER A 170 13.35 -2.07 10.57
N ILE A 171 12.25 -2.47 11.22
CA ILE A 171 11.14 -3.17 10.55
C ILE A 171 10.41 -2.19 9.62
N VAL A 172 10.22 -0.94 10.07
CA VAL A 172 9.61 0.10 9.23
C VAL A 172 10.49 0.38 8.01
N ARG A 173 11.80 0.62 8.19
CA ARG A 173 12.74 0.77 7.07
C ARG A 173 12.69 -0.42 6.11
N GLY A 174 12.80 -1.65 6.63
CA GLY A 174 12.76 -2.86 5.82
C GLY A 174 11.44 -3.06 5.08
N SER A 175 10.30 -2.66 5.66
CA SER A 175 8.99 -2.71 5.01
C SER A 175 8.81 -1.65 3.92
N ALA A 176 9.40 -0.46 4.10
CA ALA A 176 9.42 0.57 3.07
C ALA A 176 10.30 0.17 1.88
N VAL A 177 11.47 -0.42 2.13
CA VAL A 177 12.31 -1.01 1.08
C VAL A 177 11.56 -2.11 0.32
N PHE A 178 10.87 -2.99 1.06
CA PHE A 178 10.03 -4.02 0.43
C PHE A 178 8.98 -3.39 -0.48
N ALA A 179 8.26 -2.37 -0.02
CA ALA A 179 7.25 -1.70 -0.82
C ALA A 179 7.86 -1.09 -2.08
N LEU A 180 8.92 -0.28 -1.96
CA LEU A 180 9.61 0.35 -3.10
C LEU A 180 10.08 -0.69 -4.13
N GLU A 181 10.59 -1.84 -3.70
CA GLU A 181 10.95 -2.93 -4.61
C GLU A 181 9.72 -3.49 -5.37
N CYS A 182 8.57 -3.61 -4.70
CA CYS A 182 7.34 -4.10 -5.35
C CYS A 182 6.85 -3.10 -6.38
N PHE A 183 6.86 -1.82 -6.04
CA PHE A 183 6.55 -0.73 -6.94
C PHE A 183 7.49 -0.75 -8.16
N ALA A 184 8.80 -0.83 -7.94
CA ALA A 184 9.78 -0.87 -9.02
C ALA A 184 9.60 -2.09 -9.94
N LYS A 185 9.21 -3.26 -9.41
CA LYS A 185 8.89 -4.45 -10.22
C LYS A 185 7.72 -4.23 -11.19
N GLU A 186 6.78 -3.39 -10.78
CA GLU A 186 5.61 -3.00 -11.57
C GLU A 186 5.84 -1.71 -12.36
N ASP A 187 7.11 -1.34 -12.60
CA ASP A 187 7.49 -0.16 -13.38
C ASP A 187 6.98 1.16 -12.77
N VAL A 188 6.82 1.20 -11.44
CA VAL A 188 6.49 2.41 -10.68
C VAL A 188 7.66 2.75 -9.77
N TYR A 189 8.47 3.74 -10.14
CA TYR A 189 9.64 4.13 -9.34
C TYR A 189 10.05 5.58 -9.57
N ASP A 190 10.81 6.11 -8.62
CA ASP A 190 11.43 7.44 -8.67
C ASP A 190 12.92 7.31 -8.36
N VAL A 191 13.74 7.98 -9.17
CA VAL A 191 15.21 8.03 -9.07
C VAL A 191 15.70 8.56 -7.72
N SER A 192 14.93 9.41 -7.05
CA SER A 192 15.19 9.93 -5.71
C SER A 192 15.24 8.85 -4.63
N SER A 193 14.69 7.66 -4.89
CA SER A 193 14.81 6.51 -3.98
C SER A 193 16.23 5.91 -3.94
N VAL A 194 17.06 6.13 -4.97
CA VAL A 194 18.36 5.47 -5.12
C VAL A 194 19.33 5.82 -3.99
N LYS A 195 19.55 7.12 -3.71
CA LYS A 195 20.48 7.56 -2.66
C LYS A 195 20.05 7.07 -1.25
N PRO A 196 18.78 7.23 -0.83
CA PRO A 196 18.28 6.64 0.41
C PRO A 196 18.42 5.11 0.46
N LEU A 197 18.19 4.39 -0.63
CA LEU A 197 18.37 2.93 -0.67
C LEU A 197 19.85 2.53 -0.56
N MET A 198 20.77 3.28 -1.19
CA MET A 198 22.21 3.04 -1.07
C MET A 198 22.71 3.22 0.36
N SER A 199 22.23 4.23 1.10
CA SER A 199 22.64 4.42 2.51
C SER A 199 22.23 3.25 3.41
N LEU A 200 21.14 2.54 3.06
CA LEU A 200 20.69 1.34 3.76
C LEU A 200 21.54 0.10 3.48
N LEU A 201 22.48 0.12 2.53
CA LEU A 201 23.45 -0.96 2.34
C LEU A 201 24.42 -1.07 3.53
N THR A 202 24.55 -0.01 4.33
CA THR A 202 25.32 0.01 5.59
C THR A 202 24.44 0.01 6.83
N ASP A 203 23.13 -0.27 6.70
CA ASP A 203 22.21 -0.31 7.83
C ASP A 203 22.65 -1.31 8.91
N SER A 204 22.45 -1.00 10.19
CA SER A 204 22.82 -1.90 11.29
C SER A 204 22.06 -3.23 11.25
N ASN A 205 20.84 -3.25 10.69
CA ASN A 205 20.03 -4.44 10.55
C ASN A 205 20.32 -5.19 9.23
N VAL A 206 20.74 -6.45 9.36
CA VAL A 206 21.10 -7.30 8.21
C VAL A 206 19.96 -7.53 7.22
N HIS A 207 18.71 -7.58 7.68
CA HIS A 207 17.56 -7.75 6.80
C HIS A 207 17.28 -6.49 5.99
N VAL A 208 17.50 -5.31 6.58
CA VAL A 208 17.36 -4.02 5.87
C VAL A 208 18.43 -3.92 4.77
N ARG A 209 19.69 -4.23 5.09
CA ARG A 209 20.78 -4.27 4.08
C ARG A 209 20.46 -5.18 2.89
N ARG A 210 20.01 -6.41 3.18
CA ARG A 210 19.65 -7.39 2.15
C ARG A 210 18.48 -6.91 1.29
N ASN A 211 17.45 -6.34 1.90
CA ASN A 211 16.32 -5.81 1.17
C ASN A 211 16.75 -4.63 0.28
N ALA A 212 17.62 -3.74 0.79
CA ALA A 212 18.09 -2.58 0.04
C ALA A 212 18.88 -2.99 -1.20
N ALA A 213 19.80 -3.95 -1.06
CA ALA A 213 20.53 -4.52 -2.19
C ALA A 213 19.60 -5.12 -3.25
N ARG A 214 18.54 -5.83 -2.82
CA ARG A 214 17.54 -6.39 -3.75
C ARG A 214 16.73 -5.29 -4.47
N ALA A 215 16.29 -4.27 -3.74
CA ALA A 215 15.56 -3.14 -4.33
C ALA A 215 16.41 -2.38 -5.34
N LEU A 216 17.68 -2.13 -5.02
CA LEU A 216 18.63 -1.50 -5.95
C LEU A 216 18.88 -2.37 -7.19
N ASN A 217 19.00 -3.69 -7.04
CA ASN A 217 19.15 -4.57 -8.20
C ASN A 217 17.93 -4.48 -9.14
N VAL A 218 16.71 -4.43 -8.59
CA VAL A 218 15.49 -4.23 -9.41
C VAL A 218 15.55 -2.89 -10.15
N LEU A 219 15.89 -1.80 -9.48
CA LEU A 219 16.02 -0.48 -10.13
C LEU A 219 17.07 -0.49 -11.25
N LYS A 220 18.19 -1.17 -11.04
CA LYS A 220 19.23 -1.36 -12.07
C LYS A 220 18.69 -2.13 -13.28
N GLU A 221 17.93 -3.21 -13.05
CA GLU A 221 17.26 -3.98 -14.12
C GLU A 221 16.25 -3.13 -14.90
N LYS A 222 15.64 -2.13 -14.26
CA LYS A 222 14.78 -1.12 -14.90
C LYS A 222 15.54 0.01 -15.59
N GLY A 223 16.86 -0.08 -15.70
CA GLY A 223 17.69 0.92 -16.38
C GLY A 223 17.95 2.20 -15.57
N VAL A 224 17.61 2.22 -14.29
CA VAL A 224 18.01 3.32 -13.40
C VAL A 224 19.52 3.23 -13.17
N MET A 225 20.28 4.11 -13.83
CA MET A 225 21.74 4.17 -13.70
C MET A 225 22.12 4.57 -12.27
N MET A 226 22.88 3.70 -11.61
CA MET A 226 23.47 3.98 -10.30
C MET A 226 24.92 4.35 -10.53
N ASP A 227 25.23 5.64 -10.64
CA ASP A 227 26.63 6.05 -10.57
C ASP A 227 27.08 5.92 -9.11
N VAL A 228 27.79 4.82 -8.83
CA VAL A 228 28.34 4.52 -7.50
C VAL A 228 29.58 5.39 -7.22
N GLY A 229 30.13 6.07 -8.24
CA GLY A 229 31.37 6.84 -8.17
C GLY A 229 31.19 8.36 -8.25
N ASN A 230 30.05 8.86 -8.74
CA ASN A 230 29.76 10.28 -8.81
C ASN A 230 28.35 10.53 -8.27
N ASN A 231 28.18 11.52 -7.39
CA ASN A 231 26.92 11.83 -6.69
C ASN A 231 25.76 12.30 -7.60
N ASN A 232 25.82 12.03 -8.90
CA ASN A 232 24.90 12.49 -9.93
C ASN A 232 24.14 11.29 -10.50
N VAL A 233 22.90 11.11 -10.03
CA VAL A 233 21.97 10.18 -10.69
C VAL A 233 21.42 10.90 -11.92
N THR A 234 21.64 10.36 -13.12
CA THR A 234 21.12 10.94 -14.36
C THR A 234 19.58 10.86 -14.34
N GLN A 235 18.92 12.02 -14.38
CA GLN A 235 17.47 12.16 -14.34
C GLN A 235 16.84 11.52 -15.59
N ILE A 236 16.18 10.38 -15.41
CA ILE A 236 15.22 9.85 -16.38
C ILE A 236 13.84 9.92 -15.70
N ASN A 237 13.21 11.09 -15.80
CA ASN A 237 11.85 11.44 -15.37
C ASN A 237 11.47 11.23 -13.88
N ASN A 238 10.73 12.19 -13.33
CA ASN A 238 10.49 12.26 -11.89
C ASN A 238 9.71 11.04 -11.36
N ILE A 239 8.75 10.47 -12.09
CA ILE A 239 8.14 9.19 -11.69
C ILE A 239 7.86 8.40 -12.95
N HIS A 240 8.47 7.21 -13.10
CA HIS A 240 8.12 6.29 -14.18
C HIS A 240 6.85 5.54 -13.78
N TYR A 241 5.86 5.52 -14.68
CA TYR A 241 4.64 4.72 -14.57
C TYR A 241 4.62 3.79 -15.78
N GLY A 242 4.70 2.48 -15.56
CA GLY A 242 4.76 1.50 -16.65
C GLY A 242 3.55 1.51 -17.58
N ASP A 243 3.75 1.02 -18.81
CA ASP A 243 2.75 0.97 -19.90
C ASP A 243 1.47 0.17 -19.60
N LYS A 244 1.41 -0.50 -18.44
CA LYS A 244 0.26 -1.30 -17.97
C LYS A 244 -0.78 -0.49 -17.19
N ILE A 245 -0.52 0.79 -16.92
CA ILE A 245 -1.44 1.66 -16.19
C ILE A 245 -2.41 2.28 -17.18
N GLY A 246 -3.56 1.64 -17.36
CA GLY A 246 -4.72 2.28 -17.98
C GLY A 246 -5.13 3.47 -17.13
N THR A 247 -4.75 4.67 -17.53
CA THR A 247 -5.26 5.91 -16.96
C THR A 247 -6.75 5.98 -17.27
N GLN A 248 -7.61 5.58 -16.32
CA GLN A 248 -8.97 6.09 -16.31
C GLN A 248 -8.90 7.55 -15.89
N VAL A 249 -8.55 8.40 -16.86
CA VAL A 249 -8.97 9.80 -16.83
C VAL A 249 -10.50 9.73 -16.82
N LYS A 250 -11.10 9.92 -15.64
CA LYS A 250 -12.49 10.37 -15.61
C LYS A 250 -12.48 11.72 -16.30
N ASP A 251 -13.01 11.76 -17.52
CA ASP A 251 -13.32 12.98 -18.24
C ASP A 251 -14.19 13.85 -17.32
N SER A 252 -13.55 14.68 -16.51
CA SER A 252 -14.18 15.86 -15.96
C SER A 252 -14.49 16.73 -17.17
N VAL A 253 -15.79 16.94 -17.38
CA VAL A 253 -16.38 17.76 -18.43
C VAL A 253 -15.57 19.05 -18.61
N VAL A 254 -14.65 19.03 -19.56
CA VAL A 254 -14.16 20.23 -20.24
C VAL A 254 -14.76 20.12 -21.62
N GLN A 255 -15.62 21.07 -21.94
CA GLN A 255 -16.22 21.19 -23.26
C GLN A 255 -15.10 21.13 -24.31
N ARG A 256 -15.09 20.08 -25.12
CA ARG A 256 -14.29 20.02 -26.34
C ARG A 256 -14.91 21.00 -27.33
N SER A 257 -14.41 22.24 -27.33
CA SER A 257 -14.53 23.09 -28.50
C SER A 257 -13.63 22.50 -29.59
N ASN A 258 -14.24 22.01 -30.66
CA ASN A 258 -13.57 21.68 -31.89
C ASN A 258 -12.85 22.92 -32.43
N ILE A 259 -11.52 22.89 -32.50
CA ILE A 259 -10.68 23.74 -33.35
C ILE A 259 -9.57 22.79 -33.82
N GLY A 260 -9.53 22.38 -35.09
CA GLY A 260 -9.22 23.24 -36.22
C GLY A 260 -7.72 23.14 -36.46
N ALA A 261 -7.31 22.72 -37.66
CA ALA A 261 -5.91 22.55 -38.01
C ALA A 261 -5.13 23.88 -37.84
N ASP A 262 -4.24 23.97 -36.86
CA ASP A 262 -3.36 25.14 -36.68
C ASP A 262 -2.23 25.13 -37.73
N THR A 263 -2.48 25.82 -38.84
CA THR A 263 -1.42 26.35 -39.69
C THR A 263 -0.70 27.44 -38.90
N LYS A 264 0.43 27.10 -38.27
CA LYS A 264 1.28 28.07 -37.57
C LYS A 264 1.69 29.21 -38.51
N ARG A 265 1.43 30.44 -38.08
CA ARG A 265 1.76 31.67 -38.82
C ARG A 265 3.27 31.88 -38.83
N LYS A 266 3.85 32.10 -40.01
CA LYS A 266 5.30 32.38 -40.17
C LYS A 266 5.51 33.86 -40.48
N CYS A 267 6.63 34.40 -39.99
CA CYS A 267 7.05 35.76 -40.33
C CYS A 267 7.32 35.86 -41.84
N PRO A 268 6.75 36.85 -42.55
CA PRO A 268 6.92 36.98 -43.99
C PRO A 268 8.34 37.38 -44.41
N ASP A 269 9.12 37.95 -43.49
CA ASP A 269 10.46 38.46 -43.77
C ASP A 269 11.56 37.44 -43.42
N CYS A 270 11.52 36.87 -42.20
CA CYS A 270 12.55 35.92 -41.74
C CYS A 270 12.12 34.45 -41.73
N GLY A 271 10.85 34.14 -42.01
CA GLY A 271 10.34 32.77 -42.13
C GLY A 271 10.19 31.99 -40.81
N LYS A 272 10.57 32.56 -39.66
CA LYS A 272 10.39 31.92 -38.34
C LYS A 272 8.91 31.84 -37.95
N GLU A 273 8.56 30.79 -37.20
CA GLU A 273 7.21 30.63 -36.63
C GLU A 273 6.94 31.76 -35.62
N ALA A 274 5.82 32.44 -35.79
CA ALA A 274 5.34 33.41 -34.83
C ALA A 274 4.72 32.68 -33.63
N VAL A 275 4.89 33.24 -32.43
CA VAL A 275 4.17 32.78 -31.25
C VAL A 275 2.76 33.37 -31.31
N ASP A 276 1.75 32.59 -30.93
CA ASP A 276 0.36 33.01 -31.01
C ASP A 276 0.11 34.29 -30.20
N ASN A 277 -0.53 35.28 -30.86
CA ASN A 277 -0.86 36.63 -30.39
C ASN A 277 0.24 37.71 -30.41
N ASP A 278 1.45 37.42 -30.93
CA ASP A 278 2.47 38.47 -31.11
C ASP A 278 2.13 39.41 -32.27
N LYS A 279 2.19 40.72 -32.02
CA LYS A 279 2.00 41.77 -33.05
C LYS A 279 3.25 42.00 -33.89
N PHE A 280 4.42 41.56 -33.41
CA PHE A 280 5.72 41.76 -34.05
C PHE A 280 6.55 40.48 -33.95
N CYS A 281 7.39 40.24 -34.95
CA CYS A 281 8.33 39.14 -34.92
C CYS A 281 9.42 39.40 -33.87
N ASN A 282 9.62 38.46 -32.95
CA ASN A 282 10.61 38.58 -31.87
C ASN A 282 12.07 38.54 -32.33
N GLU A 283 12.30 38.33 -33.63
CA GLU A 283 13.64 38.13 -34.20
C GLU A 283 14.06 39.29 -35.10
N CYS A 284 13.20 39.72 -36.01
CA CYS A 284 13.48 40.85 -36.91
C CYS A 284 12.67 42.12 -36.62
N GLY A 285 11.72 42.07 -35.67
CA GLY A 285 10.90 43.23 -35.27
C GLY A 285 9.82 43.64 -36.29
N VAL A 286 9.66 42.92 -37.40
CA VAL A 286 8.63 43.20 -38.42
C VAL A 286 7.24 42.90 -37.86
N LYS A 287 6.27 43.77 -38.16
CA LYS A 287 4.87 43.60 -37.76
C LYS A 287 4.27 42.38 -38.47
N LEU A 288 3.63 41.50 -37.72
CA LEU A 288 2.93 40.35 -38.25
C LEU A 288 1.49 40.79 -38.60
N GLU A 289 1.06 40.66 -39.87
CA GLU A 289 -0.31 40.98 -40.37
C GLU A 289 -1.33 39.87 -40.17
#